data_AF-A0AA88DFP9-F1
#
_entry.id   AF-A0AA88DFP9-F1
#
_cell.length_a   1.000
_cell.length_b   1.000
_cell.length_c   1.000
_cell.angle_alpha   90.00
_cell.angle_beta   90.00
_cell.angle_gamma   90.00
#
_symmetry.space_group_name_H-M   'P 1'
#
loop_
_entity.id
_entity.type
_entity.pdbx_description
1 polymer ?
#
loop_
_entity_poly.entity_id
_entity_poly.type
_entity_poly.pdbx_seq_one_letter_code
_entity_poly.pdbx_strand_id
1 'polypeptide(L)'
;MSRGIGGLTSLQTLDIFSVADNDSSESGGLGELRNLNNLRGHLIIEFKSVEVTFESGAARYLKEKKYLESLFFKFPVQETKGNGKEALECLEPHHYIKAIEVNHYPVIGTEVTAYLLHPSPSHP
;
A
#
# COMPACT_ATOMS: atom_id res chain seq x y z
N MET A 1 -5.52 11.68 -11.93
CA MET A 1 -5.45 10.26 -12.32
C MET A 1 -6.82 9.80 -12.73
N SER A 2 -6.94 8.82 -13.64
CA SER A 2 -8.24 8.42 -14.18
C SER A 2 -9.09 7.71 -13.11
N ARG A 3 -10.28 8.25 -12.85
CA ARG A 3 -11.34 7.53 -12.12
C ARG A 3 -11.74 6.26 -12.86
N GLY A 4 -12.07 5.20 -12.13
CA GLY A 4 -12.66 3.98 -12.70
C GLY A 4 -11.66 2.91 -13.13
N ILE A 5 -10.38 3.01 -12.75
CA ILE A 5 -9.44 1.90 -12.99
C ILE A 5 -9.86 0.63 -12.26
N GLY A 6 -10.53 0.74 -11.11
CA GLY A 6 -11.14 -0.38 -10.38
C GLY A 6 -12.29 -1.07 -11.14
N GLY A 7 -12.78 -0.49 -12.23
CA GLY A 7 -13.68 -1.15 -13.18
C GLY A 7 -12.95 -2.14 -14.11
N LEU A 8 -11.62 -2.02 -14.26
CA LEU A 8 -10.79 -2.90 -15.08
C LEU A 8 -10.46 -4.20 -14.34
N THR A 9 -11.48 -4.94 -13.91
CA THR A 9 -11.34 -6.15 -13.09
C THR A 9 -10.52 -7.27 -13.75
N SER A 10 -10.38 -7.25 -15.08
CA SER A 10 -9.56 -8.18 -15.87
C SER A 10 -8.13 -7.67 -16.12
N LEU A 11 -7.75 -6.52 -15.58
CA LEU A 11 -6.41 -5.96 -15.72
C LEU A 11 -5.38 -6.91 -15.07
N GLN A 12 -4.36 -7.28 -15.84
CA GLN A 12 -3.33 -8.22 -15.40
C GLN A 12 -2.01 -7.56 -15.04
N THR A 13 -1.69 -6.43 -15.67
CA THR A 13 -0.42 -5.72 -15.47
C THR A 13 -0.72 -4.28 -15.10
N LEU A 14 -0.15 -3.84 -13.99
CA LEU A 14 -0.18 -2.45 -13.57
C LEU A 14 1.11 -2.18 -12.80
N ASP A 15 2.03 -1.45 -13.43
CA ASP A 15 3.35 -1.23 -12.83
C ASP A 15 3.28 -0.21 -11.69
N ILE A 16 2.49 0.86 -11.86
CA ILE A 16 2.39 1.96 -10.89
C ILE A 16 0.92 2.32 -10.63
N PHE A 17 0.53 2.26 -9.36
CA PHE A 17 -0.72 2.80 -8.83
C PHE A 17 -0.38 3.99 -7.93
N SER A 18 -0.66 5.21 -8.40
CA SER A 18 -0.39 6.40 -7.59
C SER A 18 -1.63 6.77 -6.77
N VAL A 19 -1.43 7.10 -5.50
CA VAL A 19 -2.46 7.52 -4.55
C VAL A 19 -2.32 9.03 -4.35
N ALA A 20 -3.33 9.78 -4.75
CA ALA A 20 -3.36 11.23 -4.55
C ALA A 20 -4.08 11.59 -3.24
N ASP A 21 -4.06 12.88 -2.92
CA ASP A 21 -4.67 13.40 -1.70
C ASP A 21 -6.21 13.35 -1.75
N ASN A 22 -6.83 13.16 -0.59
CA ASN A 22 -8.30 13.00 -0.47
C ASN A 22 -9.07 14.26 -0.86
N ASP A 23 -8.46 15.44 -0.77
CA ASP A 23 -9.08 16.71 -1.17
C ASP A 23 -9.22 16.84 -2.70
N SER A 24 -8.55 15.99 -3.46
CA SER A 24 -8.78 15.93 -4.90
C SER A 24 -10.04 15.11 -5.16
N SER A 25 -11.16 15.79 -5.38
CA SER A 25 -12.40 15.24 -5.95
C SER A 25 -12.19 14.69 -7.38
N GLU A 26 -10.98 14.29 -7.76
CA GLU A 26 -10.55 13.82 -9.07
C GLU A 26 -9.64 12.58 -8.96
N SER A 27 -9.36 12.09 -7.75
CA SER A 27 -8.58 10.87 -7.55
C SER A 27 -9.45 9.72 -7.05
N GLY A 28 -9.42 8.59 -7.75
CA GLY A 28 -9.88 7.34 -7.18
C GLY A 28 -8.87 6.91 -6.14
N GLY A 29 -9.27 6.89 -4.87
CA GLY A 29 -8.40 6.49 -3.77
C GLY A 29 -8.01 5.01 -3.82
N LEU A 30 -7.39 4.51 -2.75
CA LEU A 30 -7.00 3.09 -2.63
C LEU A 30 -8.15 2.10 -2.82
N GLY A 31 -9.41 2.54 -2.65
CA GLY A 31 -10.60 1.76 -2.94
C GLY A 31 -10.67 1.20 -4.37
N GLU A 32 -10.12 1.91 -5.37
CA GLU A 32 -10.06 1.42 -6.76
C GLU A 32 -9.22 0.14 -6.88
N LEU A 33 -8.19 0.00 -6.03
CA LEU A 33 -7.31 -1.15 -6.03
C LEU A 33 -8.04 -2.42 -5.57
N ARG A 34 -9.12 -2.31 -4.80
CA ARG A 34 -9.87 -3.44 -4.21
C ARG A 34 -10.35 -4.46 -5.25
N ASN A 35 -10.70 -3.99 -6.45
CA ASN A 35 -11.30 -4.84 -7.49
C ASN A 35 -10.26 -5.37 -8.50
N LEU A 36 -9.02 -4.90 -8.44
CA LEU A 36 -7.92 -5.28 -9.33
C LEU A 36 -7.23 -6.57 -8.86
N ASN A 37 -7.98 -7.68 -8.84
CA ASN A 37 -7.53 -8.95 -8.25
C ASN A 37 -6.78 -9.85 -9.25
N ASN A 38 -6.83 -9.53 -10.54
CA ASN A 38 -6.11 -10.25 -11.59
C ASN A 38 -4.70 -9.72 -11.85
N LEU A 39 -4.24 -8.71 -11.08
CA LEU A 39 -2.89 -8.16 -11.20
C LEU A 39 -1.84 -9.22 -10.91
N ARG A 40 -0.80 -9.23 -11.75
CA ARG A 40 0.28 -10.21 -11.77
C ARG A 40 1.63 -9.53 -11.70
N GLY A 41 2.64 -10.28 -11.26
CA GLY A 41 4.02 -9.81 -11.26
C GLY A 41 4.23 -8.78 -10.17
N HIS A 42 4.59 -7.54 -10.53
CA HIS A 42 4.97 -6.50 -9.59
C HIS A 42 3.99 -5.32 -9.64
N LEU A 43 3.80 -4.67 -8.49
CA LEU A 43 3.01 -3.45 -8.37
C LEU A 43 3.74 -2.46 -7.47
N ILE A 44 3.88 -1.22 -7.95
CA ILE A 44 4.38 -0.09 -7.17
C ILE A 44 3.18 0.76 -6.74
N ILE A 45 3.02 0.99 -5.45
CA ILE A 45 2.04 1.91 -4.89
C ILE A 45 2.78 3.19 -4.47
N GLU A 46 2.53 4.28 -5.20
CA GLU A 46 3.19 5.57 -4.97
C GLU A 46 2.24 6.55 -4.28
N PHE A 47 2.55 6.90 -3.04
CA PHE A 47 1.81 7.90 -2.28
C PHE A 47 2.31 9.29 -2.64
N LYS A 48 1.40 10.21 -3.00
CA LYS A 48 1.72 11.61 -3.26
C LYS A 48 1.76 12.46 -1.98
N SER A 49 1.06 12.02 -0.94
CA SER A 49 0.97 12.69 0.36
C SER A 49 1.18 11.67 1.48
N VAL A 50 1.64 12.14 2.64
CA VAL A 50 1.75 11.32 3.86
C VAL A 50 0.44 11.29 4.65
N GLU A 51 -0.51 12.17 4.32
CA GLU A 51 -1.83 12.32 4.95
C GLU A 51 -2.92 11.50 4.24
N VAL A 52 -2.54 10.37 3.64
CA VAL A 52 -3.53 9.47 3.03
C VAL A 52 -4.37 8.87 4.14
N THR A 53 -5.67 9.19 4.14
CA THR A 53 -6.60 8.51 5.04
C THR A 53 -6.86 7.12 4.51
N PHE A 54 -6.42 6.12 5.25
CA PHE A 54 -6.83 4.75 5.04
C PHE A 54 -8.22 4.58 5.66
N GLU A 55 -9.15 3.94 4.96
CA GLU A 55 -10.44 3.60 5.56
C GLU A 55 -10.20 2.61 6.71
N SER A 56 -10.20 3.15 7.94
CA SER A 56 -9.89 2.43 9.18
C SER A 56 -10.61 1.08 9.25
N GLY A 57 -9.84 0.00 9.38
CA GLY A 57 -10.30 -1.29 9.88
C GLY A 57 -10.93 -2.27 8.87
N ALA A 58 -11.00 -1.94 7.58
CA ALA A 58 -11.64 -2.82 6.57
C ALA A 58 -10.91 -2.93 5.23
N ALA A 59 -9.84 -2.16 5.04
CA ALA A 59 -9.03 -2.19 3.84
C ALA A 59 -8.26 -3.51 3.75
N ARG A 60 -8.69 -4.39 2.85
CA ARG A 60 -8.00 -5.63 2.45
C ARG A 60 -7.57 -5.51 1.00
N TYR A 61 -6.93 -4.39 0.67
CA TYR A 61 -6.72 -4.04 -0.74
C TYR A 61 -5.83 -5.05 -1.45
N LEU A 62 -4.93 -5.75 -0.75
CA LEU A 62 -4.00 -6.69 -1.39
C LEU A 62 -4.31 -8.17 -1.08
N LYS A 63 -5.24 -8.44 -0.17
CA LYS A 63 -5.56 -9.81 0.25
C LYS A 63 -6.02 -10.69 -0.90
N GLU A 64 -6.81 -10.14 -1.83
CA GLU A 64 -7.37 -10.91 -2.95
C GLU A 64 -6.42 -10.99 -4.17
N LYS A 65 -5.23 -10.38 -4.10
CA LYS A 65 -4.26 -10.30 -5.23
C LYS A 65 -3.35 -11.52 -5.30
N LYS A 66 -3.96 -12.68 -5.51
CA LYS A 66 -3.26 -13.99 -5.49
C LYS A 66 -2.17 -14.19 -6.55
N TYR A 67 -2.18 -13.41 -7.63
CA TYR A 67 -1.20 -13.53 -8.72
C TYR A 67 -0.06 -12.53 -8.62
N LEU A 68 -0.11 -11.63 -7.63
CA LEU A 68 0.92 -10.63 -7.43
C LEU A 68 2.11 -11.26 -6.69
N GLU A 69 3.30 -11.06 -7.22
CA GLU A 69 4.54 -11.63 -6.71
C GLU A 69 5.35 -10.64 -5.88
N SER A 70 5.26 -9.34 -6.20
CA SER A 70 6.06 -8.31 -5.53
C SER A 70 5.30 -7.00 -5.36
N LEU A 71 5.52 -6.35 -4.23
CA LEU A 71 4.93 -5.07 -3.88
C LEU A 71 6.00 -4.07 -3.47
N PHE A 72 5.88 -2.86 -3.99
CA PHE A 72 6.78 -1.76 -3.66
C PHE A 72 5.94 -0.58 -3.20
N PHE A 73 6.20 -0.08 -2.00
CA PHE A 73 5.57 1.12 -1.48
C PHE A 73 6.55 2.27 -1.58
N LYS A 74 6.10 3.37 -2.19
CA LYS A 74 6.91 4.58 -2.32
C LYS A 74 6.17 5.74 -1.68
N PHE A 75 6.68 6.18 -0.54
CA PHE A 75 6.18 7.37 0.14
C PHE A 75 6.94 8.61 -0.35
N PRO A 76 6.33 9.81 -0.25
CA PRO A 76 7.02 11.03 -0.62
C PRO A 76 8.09 11.36 0.42
N VAL A 77 9.21 11.93 -0.03
CA VAL A 77 10.29 12.41 0.86
C VAL A 77 9.81 13.71 1.50
N GLN A 78 9.15 13.64 2.65
CA GLN A 78 8.73 14.80 3.42
C GLN A 78 9.12 14.64 4.90
N GLU A 79 9.44 15.76 5.55
CA GLU A 79 9.76 15.81 7.00
C GLU A 79 8.52 15.73 7.90
N THR A 80 7.33 15.78 7.30
CA THR A 80 6.06 15.80 8.02
C THR A 80 5.62 14.40 8.43
N LYS A 81 4.94 14.35 9.58
CA LYS A 81 4.45 13.12 10.20
C LYS A 81 3.40 12.48 9.30
N GLY A 82 3.56 11.20 8.99
CA GLY A 82 2.62 10.44 8.17
C GLY A 82 2.05 9.23 8.90
N ASN A 83 0.89 8.77 8.46
CA ASN A 83 0.27 7.54 8.97
C ASN A 83 0.82 6.30 8.25
N GLY A 84 2.15 6.19 8.12
CA GLY A 84 2.80 5.07 7.44
C GLY A 84 2.47 3.70 8.04
N LYS A 85 2.33 3.64 9.36
CA LYS A 85 1.96 2.41 10.07
C LYS A 85 0.56 1.92 9.69
N GLU A 86 -0.43 2.82 9.73
CA GLU A 86 -1.81 2.50 9.32
C GLU A 86 -1.86 2.09 7.85
N ALA A 87 -1.03 2.71 7.00
CA ALA A 87 -0.88 2.31 5.60
C ALA A 87 -0.50 0.83 5.48
N LEU A 88 0.58 0.42 6.15
CA LEU A 88 1.09 -0.95 6.11
C LEU A 88 0.11 -1.97 6.71
N GLU A 89 -0.56 -1.63 7.80
CA GLU A 89 -1.57 -2.50 8.43
C GLU A 89 -2.78 -2.73 7.52
N CYS A 90 -3.20 -1.71 6.76
CA CYS A 90 -4.35 -1.79 5.84
C CYS A 90 -4.08 -2.54 4.53
N LEU A 91 -2.85 -3.01 4.30
CA LEU A 91 -2.51 -3.63 3.01
C LEU A 91 -2.82 -5.13 3.02
N GLU A 92 -2.69 -5.82 4.16
CA GLU A 92 -2.89 -7.28 4.34
C GLU A 92 -2.43 -8.08 3.09
N PRO A 93 -1.12 -8.13 2.80
CA PRO A 93 -0.60 -8.79 1.61
C PRO A 93 -1.02 -10.26 1.57
N HIS A 94 -1.43 -10.75 0.39
CA HIS A 94 -1.66 -12.17 0.17
C HIS A 94 -0.40 -13.01 0.44
N HIS A 95 -0.59 -14.22 0.98
CA HIS A 95 0.49 -15.10 1.43
C HIS A 95 1.45 -15.59 0.31
N TYR A 96 1.09 -15.41 -0.96
CA TYR A 96 1.95 -15.75 -2.12
C TYR A 96 2.92 -14.64 -2.53
N ILE A 97 2.87 -13.47 -1.90
CA ILE A 97 3.81 -12.38 -2.19
C ILE A 97 5.21 -12.80 -1.75
N LYS A 98 6.15 -12.74 -2.69
CA LYS A 98 7.55 -13.15 -2.49
C LYS A 98 8.40 -12.01 -1.91
N ALA A 99 8.05 -10.76 -2.21
CA ALA A 99 8.81 -9.59 -1.82
C ALA A 99 7.90 -8.39 -1.51
N ILE A 100 8.22 -7.69 -0.43
CA ILE A 100 7.64 -6.40 -0.08
C ILE A 100 8.80 -5.45 0.19
N GLU A 101 8.83 -4.33 -0.52
CA GLU A 101 9.80 -3.25 -0.30
C GLU A 101 9.06 -1.95 0.06
N VAL A 102 9.61 -1.19 1.00
CA VAL A 102 9.06 0.09 1.43
C VAL A 102 10.15 1.16 1.35
N ASN A 103 9.94 2.16 0.51
CA ASN A 103 10.83 3.30 0.34
C ASN A 103 10.26 4.56 0.98
N HIS A 104 11.14 5.30 1.67
CA HIS A 104 10.83 6.54 2.38
C HIS A 104 9.71 6.38 3.43
N TYR A 105 9.70 5.24 4.13
CA TYR A 105 8.68 4.93 5.14
C TYR A 105 8.54 6.10 6.15
N PRO A 106 7.36 6.74 6.25
CA PRO A 106 7.18 7.93 7.08
C PRO A 106 6.97 7.48 8.52
N VAL A 107 8.06 7.39 9.28
CA VAL A 107 8.01 6.94 10.68
C VAL A 107 8.37 8.05 11.65
N ILE A 108 7.73 7.98 12.81
CA ILE A 108 8.12 8.68 14.03
C ILE A 108 9.55 8.25 14.39
N GLY A 109 10.43 9.23 14.64
CA GLY A 109 11.75 8.98 15.18
C GLY A 109 11.66 8.13 16.45
N THR A 110 12.53 7.10 16.52
CA THR A 110 12.88 6.23 17.67
C THR A 110 12.28 4.82 17.79
N GLU A 111 11.27 4.40 17.01
CA GLU A 111 10.70 3.02 17.15
C GLU A 111 10.94 2.08 15.95
N VAL A 112 11.65 2.52 14.90
CA VAL A 112 11.90 1.66 13.72
C VAL A 112 12.94 0.57 13.97
N THR A 113 13.80 0.74 14.97
CA THR A 113 14.88 -0.22 15.21
C THR A 113 14.39 -1.51 15.85
N ALA A 114 13.26 -1.54 16.56
CA ALA A 114 12.85 -2.75 17.26
C ALA A 114 12.33 -3.86 16.32
N TYR A 115 11.53 -3.50 15.30
CA TYR A 115 10.88 -4.49 14.43
C TYR A 115 11.77 -5.04 13.31
N LEU A 116 12.78 -4.28 12.86
CA LEU A 116 13.67 -4.71 11.78
C LEU A 116 14.96 -5.40 12.28
N LEU A 117 15.33 -5.26 13.56
CA LEU A 117 16.53 -5.90 14.13
C LEU A 117 16.25 -7.29 14.73
N HIS A 118 15.01 -7.63 15.09
CA HIS A 118 14.70 -8.92 15.72
C HIS A 118 13.44 -9.56 15.12
N PRO A 119 13.59 -10.40 14.06
CA PRO A 119 12.53 -11.32 13.70
C PRO A 119 12.59 -12.52 14.64
N SER A 120 11.47 -12.81 15.31
CA SER A 120 11.10 -14.05 16.05
C SER A 120 11.00 -13.90 17.59
N PRO A 121 10.35 -14.85 18.28
CA PRO A 121 8.90 -15.01 18.42
C PRO A 121 8.48 -14.98 19.91
N SER A 122 7.20 -15.28 20.20
CA SER A 122 6.57 -15.53 21.53
C SER A 122 6.16 -14.28 22.34
N HIS A 123 4.86 -13.96 22.39
CA HIS A 123 3.78 -14.46 23.29
C HIS A 123 3.69 -13.64 24.59
N PRO A 124 2.51 -13.51 25.25
CA PRO A 124 1.65 -14.60 25.72
C PRO A 124 0.33 -14.79 24.99
#